data_AF-A0A365Y235-F1
#
_entry.id   AF-A0A365Y235-F1
#
_cell.length_a   1.000
_cell.length_b   1.000
_cell.length_c   1.000
_cell.angle_alpha   90.00
_cell.angle_beta   90.00
_cell.angle_gamma   90.00
#
_symmetry.space_group_name_H-M   'P 1'
#
loop_
_entity.id
_entity.type
_entity.pdbx_description
1 polymer ?
#
loop_
_entity_poly.entity_id
_entity_poly.type
_entity_poly.pdbx_seq_one_letter_code
_entity_poly.pdbx_strand_id
1 'polypeptide(L)'
;MNVEGTANSIVAKLDKSLSLTDKQKPRLLNIVTSYLQQKINILPLQQNNQPAYKSKINSMQNGLRAKLKPLFTAEQYTMFQELKPASFDETNVLSHLFF
;
A
#
# COMPACT_ATOMS: atom_id res chain seq x y z
N MET A 1 -13.54 -2.32 -4.81
CA MET A 1 -12.30 -3.03 -4.44
C MET A 1 -12.60 -4.00 -3.31
N ASN A 2 -12.26 -5.28 -3.46
CA ASN A 2 -12.30 -6.25 -2.36
C ASN A 2 -11.02 -6.08 -1.54
N VAL A 3 -11.14 -5.56 -0.30
CA VAL A 3 -9.94 -5.21 0.50
C VAL A 3 -9.08 -6.42 0.84
N GLU A 4 -9.70 -7.49 1.33
CA GLU A 4 -8.98 -8.67 1.79
C GLU A 4 -8.26 -9.37 0.64
N GLY A 5 -8.96 -9.58 -0.47
CA GLY A 5 -8.37 -10.14 -1.69
C GLY A 5 -7.21 -9.29 -2.21
N THR A 6 -7.42 -7.97 -2.34
CA THR A 6 -6.37 -7.05 -2.78
C THR A 6 -5.17 -7.03 -1.83
N ALA A 7 -5.39 -7.03 -0.51
CA ALA A 7 -4.32 -7.06 0.47
C ALA A 7 -3.48 -8.34 0.36
N ASN A 8 -4.14 -9.50 0.24
CA ASN A 8 -3.45 -10.79 0.05
C ASN A 8 -2.64 -10.81 -1.26
N SER A 9 -3.19 -10.31 -2.37
CA SER A 9 -2.47 -10.20 -3.64
C SER A 9 -1.25 -9.27 -3.56
N ILE A 10 -1.36 -8.15 -2.85
CA ILE A 10 -0.23 -7.25 -2.59
C ILE A 10 0.86 -7.95 -1.78
N VAL A 11 0.49 -8.62 -0.68
CA VAL A 11 1.45 -9.33 0.17
C VAL A 11 2.15 -10.42 -0.63
N ALA A 12 1.42 -11.22 -1.42
CA ALA A 12 2.02 -12.25 -2.27
C ALA A 12 2.98 -11.67 -3.32
N LYS A 13 2.62 -10.53 -3.94
CA LYS A 13 3.49 -9.83 -4.90
C LYS A 13 4.77 -9.31 -4.23
N LEU A 14 4.64 -8.69 -3.06
CA LEU A 14 5.77 -8.15 -2.29
C LEU A 14 6.64 -9.27 -1.71
N ASP A 15 6.07 -10.39 -1.28
CA ASP A 15 6.81 -11.56 -0.82
C ASP A 15 7.72 -12.11 -1.92
N LYS A 16 7.18 -12.28 -3.13
CA LYS A 16 7.95 -12.74 -4.29
C LYS A 16 9.10 -11.78 -4.67
N SER A 17 8.90 -10.47 -4.50
CA SER A 17 9.89 -9.46 -4.90
C SER A 17 10.91 -9.13 -3.82
N LEU A 18 10.55 -9.25 -2.53
CA LEU A 18 11.36 -8.79 -1.41
C LEU A 18 11.86 -9.94 -0.51
N SER A 19 11.48 -11.18 -0.82
CA SER A 19 11.80 -12.37 -0.03
C SER A 19 11.43 -12.15 1.45
N LEU A 20 10.15 -11.90 1.71
CA LEU A 20 9.68 -11.55 3.04
C LEU A 20 9.78 -12.75 3.99
N THR A 21 10.19 -12.48 5.23
CA THR A 21 10.21 -13.50 6.28
C THR A 21 8.80 -13.80 6.79
N ASP A 22 8.62 -14.97 7.39
CA ASP A 22 7.33 -15.36 7.98
C ASP A 22 6.87 -14.43 9.11
N LYS A 23 7.80 -13.71 9.75
CA LYS A 23 7.48 -12.67 10.74
C LYS A 23 7.00 -11.36 10.10
N GLN A 24 7.46 -11.06 8.89
CA GLN A 24 7.09 -9.84 8.15
C GLN A 24 5.72 -9.96 7.49
N LYS A 25 5.40 -11.10 6.88
CA LYS A 25 4.16 -11.33 6.12
C LYS A 25 2.87 -10.98 6.89
N PRO A 26 2.61 -11.49 8.12
CA PRO A 26 1.37 -11.17 8.84
C PRO A 26 1.29 -9.69 9.26
N ARG A 27 2.44 -9.08 9.58
CA ARG A 27 2.51 -7.65 9.90
C ARG A 27 2.23 -6.78 8.68
N LEU A 28 2.80 -7.16 7.53
CA LEU A 28 2.55 -6.49 6.25
C LEU A 28 1.08 -6.59 5.87
N LEU A 29 0.48 -7.78 5.99
CA LEU A 29 -0.93 -8.00 5.70
C LEU A 29 -1.83 -7.08 6.52
N ASN A 30 -1.59 -6.97 7.82
CA ASN A 30 -2.35 -6.07 8.69
C ASN A 30 -2.19 -4.59 8.28
N ILE A 31 -0.96 -4.15 8.01
CA ILE A 31 -0.67 -2.77 7.58
C ILE A 31 -1.39 -2.43 6.27
N VAL A 32 -1.27 -3.31 5.26
CA VAL A 32 -1.89 -3.11 3.94
C VAL A 32 -3.41 -3.14 4.04
N THR A 33 -3.99 -4.11 4.76
CA THR A 33 -5.43 -4.22 4.97
C THR A 33 -5.99 -2.94 5.61
N SER A 34 -5.37 -2.49 6.70
CA SER A 34 -5.77 -1.26 7.40
C SER A 34 -5.70 -0.02 6.49
N TYR A 35 -4.66 0.09 5.67
CA TYR A 35 -4.51 1.20 4.72
C TYR A 35 -5.59 1.17 3.64
N LEU A 36 -5.86 -0.01 3.05
CA LEU A 36 -6.87 -0.16 2.01
C LEU A 36 -8.29 0.09 2.54
N GLN A 37 -8.60 -0.31 3.77
CA GLN A 37 -9.88 0.02 4.44
C GLN A 37 -10.05 1.54 4.55
N GLN A 38 -9.04 2.24 5.06
CA GLN A 38 -9.07 3.70 5.13
C GLN A 38 -9.21 4.33 3.74
N LYS A 39 -8.56 3.74 2.72
CA LYS A 39 -8.56 4.27 1.36
C LYS A 39 -9.96 4.20 0.74
N ILE A 40 -10.65 3.07 0.91
CA ILE A 40 -12.06 2.94 0.47
C ILE A 40 -12.93 4.02 1.10
N ASN A 41 -12.78 4.29 2.39
CA ASN A 41 -13.61 5.26 3.11
C ASN A 41 -13.45 6.69 2.59
N ILE A 42 -12.32 7.02 1.95
CA ILE A 42 -12.08 8.35 1.38
C ILE A 42 -12.35 8.42 -0.13
N LEU A 43 -12.58 7.31 -0.83
CA LEU A 43 -12.84 7.31 -2.28
C LEU A 43 -13.97 8.26 -2.70
N PRO A 44 -15.12 8.35 -1.99
CA PRO A 44 -16.18 9.29 -2.37
C PRO A 44 -15.75 10.76 -2.39
N LEU A 45 -14.70 11.13 -1.63
CA LEU A 45 -14.17 12.48 -1.64
C LEU A 45 -13.48 12.85 -2.96
N GLN A 46 -13.05 11.87 -3.77
CA GLN A 46 -12.46 12.17 -5.09
C GLN A 46 -13.44 12.95 -5.98
N GLN A 47 -14.73 12.62 -5.90
CA GLN A 47 -15.78 13.27 -6.69
C GLN A 47 -16.34 14.50 -5.97
N ASN A 48 -16.51 14.42 -4.65
CA ASN A 48 -17.29 15.42 -3.89
C ASN A 48 -16.43 16.50 -3.22
N ASN A 49 -15.15 16.25 -2.96
CA ASN A 49 -14.24 17.19 -2.31
C ASN A 49 -12.77 16.82 -2.57
N GLN A 50 -12.30 17.13 -3.79
CA GLN A 50 -10.95 16.78 -4.24
C GLN A 50 -9.82 17.31 -3.33
N PRO A 51 -9.90 18.54 -2.76
CA PRO A 51 -8.90 19.01 -1.79
C PRO A 51 -8.83 18.14 -0.52
N ALA A 52 -9.98 17.77 0.05
CA ALA A 52 -10.03 16.90 1.22
C ALA A 52 -9.50 15.49 0.91
N TYR A 53 -9.82 14.96 -0.28
CA TYR A 53 -9.26 13.70 -0.75
C TYR A 53 -7.73 13.76 -0.79
N LYS A 54 -7.16 14.77 -1.48
CA LYS A 54 -5.71 14.95 -1.62
C LYS A 54 -5.01 15.05 -0.26
N SER A 55 -5.57 15.82 0.68
CA SER A 55 -5.02 15.94 2.03
C SER A 55 -5.00 14.59 2.77
N LYS A 56 -6.12 13.86 2.75
CA LYS A 56 -6.25 12.57 3.43
C LYS A 56 -5.37 11.49 2.81
N ILE A 57 -5.36 11.34 1.50
CA ILE A 57 -4.54 10.32 0.84
C ILE A 57 -3.05 10.57 1.08
N ASN A 58 -2.59 11.83 1.05
CA ASN A 58 -1.20 12.18 1.36
C ASN A 58 -0.83 11.80 2.81
N SER A 59 -1.69 12.13 3.78
CA SER A 59 -1.50 11.76 5.19
C SER A 59 -1.42 10.23 5.37
N MET A 60 -2.33 9.50 4.70
CA MET A 60 -2.35 8.04 4.74
C MET A 60 -1.12 7.41 4.10
N GLN A 61 -0.66 7.91 2.95
CA GLN A 61 0.56 7.44 2.30
C GLN A 61 1.79 7.66 3.19
N ASN A 62 1.89 8.80 3.88
CA ASN A 62 2.95 9.04 4.84
C ASN A 62 2.88 8.05 6.02
N GLY A 63 1.68 7.80 6.56
CA GLY A 63 1.46 6.81 7.61
C GLY A 63 1.80 5.39 7.17
N LEU A 64 1.47 5.01 5.93
CA LEU A 64 1.85 3.73 5.34
C LEU A 64 3.38 3.60 5.26
N ARG A 65 4.07 4.58 4.69
CA ARG A 65 5.55 4.58 4.59
C ARG A 65 6.22 4.49 5.96
N ALA A 66 5.72 5.22 6.96
CA ALA A 66 6.23 5.18 8.32
C ALA A 66 6.10 3.79 8.97
N LYS A 67 5.05 3.03 8.64
CA LYS A 67 4.85 1.65 9.12
C LYS A 67 5.67 0.61 8.33
N LEU A 68 5.86 0.82 7.03
CA LEU A 68 6.63 -0.10 6.18
C LEU A 68 8.15 0.01 6.41
N LYS A 69 8.67 1.21 6.64
CA LYS A 69 10.12 1.44 6.81
C LYS A 69 10.76 0.57 7.92
N PRO A 70 10.20 0.46 9.14
CA PRO A 70 10.76 -0.42 10.18
C PRO A 70 10.37 -1.89 10.02
N LEU A 71 9.47 -2.24 9.09
CA LEU A 71 9.10 -3.62 8.82
C LEU A 71 10.12 -4.32 7.91
N PHE A 72 10.67 -3.58 6.95
CA PHE A 72 11.61 -4.07 5.95
C PHE A 72 13.06 -3.84 6.40
N THR A 73 13.99 -4.67 5.90
CA THR A 73 15.41 -4.32 5.92
C THR A 73 15.68 -3.11 5.02
N ALA A 74 16.85 -2.48 5.15
CA ALA A 74 17.21 -1.35 4.28
C ALA A 74 17.17 -1.74 2.79
N GLU A 75 17.69 -2.92 2.44
CA GLU A 75 17.68 -3.48 1.09
C GLU A 75 16.26 -3.74 0.58
N GLN A 76 15.42 -4.40 1.39
CA GLN A 76 14.02 -4.63 1.06
C GLN A 76 13.25 -3.33 0.86
N TYR A 77 13.54 -2.30 1.67
CA TYR A 77 12.88 -1.01 1.52
C TYR A 77 13.29 -0.29 0.23
N THR A 78 14.58 -0.36 -0.15
CA THR A 78 15.04 0.17 -1.45
C THR A 78 14.35 -0.54 -2.61
N MET A 79 14.38 -1.88 -2.63
CA MET A 79 13.68 -2.68 -3.66
C MET A 79 12.18 -2.36 -3.70
N PHE A 80 11.53 -2.19 -2.54
CA PHE A 80 10.13 -1.79 -2.48
C PHE A 80 9.86 -0.46 -3.20
N GLN A 81 10.73 0.55 -3.05
CA GLN A 81 10.55 1.82 -3.75
C GLN A 81 10.68 1.67 -5.27
N GLU A 82 11.56 0.78 -5.74
CA GLU A 82 11.76 0.49 -7.17
C GLU A 82 10.56 -0.22 -7.81
N LEU A 83 9.72 -0.89 -7.02
CA LEU A 83 8.48 -1.50 -7.48
C LEU A 83 7.35 -0.48 -7.76
N LYS A 84 7.59 0.81 -7.51
CA LYS A 84 6.60 1.87 -7.78
C LYS A 84 6.26 1.94 -9.27
N PRO A 85 4.99 1.77 -9.68
CA PRO A 85 4.58 1.97 -11.06
C PRO A 85 4.74 3.44 -11.49
N ALA A 86 5.03 3.67 -12.77
CA ALA A 86 5.19 5.03 -13.32
C ALA A 86 3.92 5.88 -13.20
N SER A 87 2.76 5.24 -13.35
CA SER A 87 1.42 5.81 -13.17
C SER A 87 0.51 4.78 -12.51
N PHE A 88 -0.70 5.21 -12.11
CA PHE A 88 -1.71 4.25 -11.69
C PHE A 88 -2.03 3.27 -12.83
N ASP A 89 -2.00 1.99 -12.51
CA ASP A 89 -2.25 0.87 -13.42
C ASP A 89 -3.13 -0.14 -12.67
N GLU A 90 -4.35 -0.34 -13.16
CA GLU A 90 -5.35 -1.24 -12.56
C GLU A 90 -4.93 -2.71 -12.62
N THR A 91 -4.05 -3.08 -13.55
CA THR A 91 -3.53 -4.45 -13.67
C THR A 91 -2.38 -4.72 -12.70
N ASN A 92 -1.73 -3.67 -12.21
CA ASN A 92 -0.68 -3.77 -11.20
C ASN A 92 -1.24 -3.50 -9.81
N VAL A 93 -1.42 -4.55 -9.03
CA VAL A 93 -1.99 -4.45 -7.67
C VAL A 93 -1.20 -3.51 -6.73
N LEU A 94 0.10 -3.29 -6.98
CA LEU A 94 0.91 -2.37 -6.19
C LEU A 94 0.53 -0.90 -6.41
N SER A 95 -0.13 -0.56 -7.52
CA SER A 95 -0.68 0.77 -7.78
C SER A 95 -1.55 1.27 -6.63
N HIS A 96 -2.23 0.37 -5.93
CA HIS A 96 -3.06 0.73 -4.77
C HIS A 96 -2.26 1.27 -3.58
N LEU A 97 -0.97 0.94 -3.46
CA LEU A 97 -0.08 1.45 -2.39
C LEU A 97 0.58 2.79 -2.74
N PHE A 98 0.83 3.04 -4.03
CA PHE A 98 1.63 4.19 -4.49
C PHE A 98 0.80 5.41 -4.93
N PHE A 99 -0.46 5.20 -5.29
CA PHE A 99 -1.42 6.21 -5.71
C PHE A 99 -2.69 6.11 -4.86
#